data_AF-A0A2M7PVR5-F1
#
_entry.id   AF-A0A2M7PVR5-F1
#
_cell.length_a   1.000
_cell.length_b   1.000
_cell.length_c   1.000
_cell.angle_alpha   90.00
_cell.angle_beta   90.00
_cell.angle_gamma   90.00
#
_symmetry.space_group_name_H-M   'P 1'
#
loop_
_entity.id
_entity.type
_entity.pdbx_description
1 polymer ?
#
loop_
_entity_poly.entity_id
_entity_poly.type
_entity_poly.pdbx_seq_one_letter_code
_entity_poly.pdbx_strand_id
1 'polypeptide(L)'
;MKKILVTISLIAFVFSIGLGQTNKRTSAYMYNKNKQYDKAKEAIDEAILHPKTENDAKTWMYRGIIYYNIAMSEDEQVKALAPDAPEISYESLLKSKQLDDKKQLDVETSIYLIQLTNLFYQRGADGFQNSDYAVAIKNFTIAYKIAEADGRFDTIAAFNIGMSGVYSEDKTLAESTMPYLKKCIDVNFMDPRVYLFYARSEKQIGDTTAAFATLEKGRVLFPQELSLQLEQSQL
;
A
#
# COMPACT_ATOMS: atom_id res chain seq x y z
N MET A 1 31.45 -28.19 -48.03
CA MET A 1 32.07 -27.05 -47.33
C MET A 1 31.09 -25.90 -47.08
N LYS A 2 30.41 -25.35 -48.09
CA LYS A 2 29.40 -24.27 -47.90
C LYS A 2 28.25 -24.64 -46.94
N LYS A 3 27.78 -25.90 -46.95
CA LYS A 3 26.72 -26.38 -46.03
C LYS A 3 27.16 -26.55 -44.58
N ILE A 4 28.45 -26.82 -44.32
CA ILE A 4 29.01 -26.97 -42.96
C ILE A 4 29.27 -25.59 -42.34
N LEU A 5 29.70 -24.62 -43.17
CA LEU A 5 29.91 -23.23 -42.75
C LEU A 5 28.62 -22.55 -42.27
N VAL A 6 27.46 -22.88 -42.85
CA VAL A 6 26.15 -22.31 -42.46
C VAL A 6 25.64 -22.86 -41.13
N THR A 7 25.94 -24.12 -40.80
CA THR A 7 25.52 -24.73 -39.53
C THR A 7 26.34 -24.22 -38.34
N ILE A 8 27.62 -23.92 -38.55
CA ILE A 8 28.51 -23.38 -37.51
C ILE A 8 28.16 -21.92 -37.16
N SER A 9 27.77 -21.10 -38.15
CA SER A 9 27.33 -19.72 -37.90
C SER A 9 25.95 -19.63 -37.23
N LEU A 10 25.07 -20.62 -37.43
CA LEU A 10 23.78 -20.68 -36.70
C LEU A 10 23.98 -21.02 -35.22
N ILE A 11 24.91 -21.93 -34.89
CA ILE A 11 25.22 -22.30 -33.50
C ILE A 11 25.90 -21.13 -32.77
N ALA A 12 26.78 -20.39 -33.43
CA ALA A 12 27.41 -19.20 -32.87
C ALA A 12 26.39 -18.09 -32.53
N PHE A 13 25.30 -17.97 -33.29
CA PHE A 13 24.25 -16.96 -33.04
C PHE A 13 23.35 -17.30 -31.83
N VAL A 14 23.15 -18.59 -31.53
CA VAL A 14 22.39 -19.03 -30.35
C VAL A 14 23.19 -18.84 -29.05
N PHE A 15 24.53 -18.93 -29.12
CA PHE A 15 25.39 -18.70 -27.96
C PHE A 15 25.56 -17.23 -27.58
N SER A 16 25.50 -16.28 -28.52
CA SER A 16 25.60 -14.84 -28.22
C SER A 16 24.38 -14.27 -27.49
N ILE A 17 23.22 -14.94 -27.58
CA ILE A 17 22.01 -14.54 -26.84
C ILE A 17 22.12 -14.92 -25.36
N GLY A 18 22.86 -15.98 -25.02
CA GLY A 18 23.00 -16.48 -23.65
C GLY A 18 23.97 -15.68 -22.77
N LEU A 19 24.96 -15.00 -23.36
CA LEU A 19 25.99 -14.26 -22.62
C LEU A 19 25.58 -12.81 -22.26
N GLY A 20 24.56 -12.27 -22.93
CA GLY A 20 24.01 -10.93 -22.67
C GLY A 20 22.97 -10.86 -21.53
N GLN A 21 22.54 -12.02 -20.99
CA GLN A 21 21.76 -12.13 -19.75
C GLN A 21 22.64 -11.90 -18.50
N THR A 22 23.53 -10.91 -18.55
CA THR A 22 24.12 -10.27 -17.38
C THR A 22 22.98 -9.87 -16.44
N ASN A 23 22.82 -10.65 -15.36
CA ASN A 23 21.77 -10.63 -14.36
C ASN A 23 20.93 -9.32 -14.37
N LYS A 24 19.73 -9.36 -14.97
CA LYS A 24 18.84 -8.19 -15.15
C LYS A 24 18.56 -7.45 -13.84
N ARG A 25 18.54 -8.15 -12.69
CA ARG A 25 18.47 -7.55 -11.35
C ARG A 25 19.64 -6.60 -11.08
N THR A 26 20.86 -7.01 -11.42
CA THR A 26 22.06 -6.17 -11.25
C THR A 26 22.01 -4.96 -12.18
N SER A 27 21.61 -5.16 -13.43
CA SER A 27 21.43 -4.07 -14.40
C SER A 27 20.39 -3.06 -13.91
N ALA A 28 19.23 -3.53 -13.42
CA ALA A 28 18.19 -2.69 -12.85
C ALA A 28 18.69 -1.85 -11.67
N TYR A 29 19.46 -2.46 -10.76
CA TYR A 29 20.09 -1.74 -9.65
C TYR A 29 21.04 -0.63 -10.15
N MET A 30 21.88 -0.91 -11.14
CA MET A 30 22.82 0.07 -11.69
C MET A 30 22.09 1.19 -12.44
N TYR A 31 21.07 0.88 -13.23
CA TYR A 31 20.24 1.87 -13.91
C TYR A 31 19.54 2.79 -12.91
N ASN A 32 18.97 2.23 -11.84
CA ASN A 32 18.32 3.00 -10.77
C ASN A 32 19.32 3.95 -10.09
N LYS A 33 20.52 3.45 -9.75
CA LYS A 33 21.59 4.25 -9.15
C LYS A 33 22.01 5.43 -10.05
N ASN A 34 21.95 5.24 -11.36
CA ASN A 34 22.25 6.25 -12.37
C ASN A 34 21.03 7.09 -12.78
N LYS A 35 19.89 6.96 -12.07
CA LYS A 35 18.62 7.65 -12.37
C LYS A 35 18.05 7.37 -13.77
N GLN A 36 18.44 6.25 -14.38
CA GLN A 36 17.92 5.76 -15.67
C GLN A 36 16.66 4.92 -15.40
N TYR A 37 15.61 5.57 -14.91
CA TYR A 37 14.44 4.90 -14.34
C TYR A 37 13.64 4.09 -15.36
N ASP A 38 13.59 4.54 -16.61
CA ASP A 38 13.02 3.82 -17.75
C ASP A 38 13.65 2.43 -17.91
N LYS A 39 15.00 2.40 -17.97
CA LYS A 39 15.78 1.16 -18.11
C LYS A 39 15.75 0.32 -16.84
N ALA A 40 15.75 0.97 -15.68
CA ALA A 40 15.66 0.29 -14.39
C ALA A 40 14.35 -0.48 -14.27
N LYS A 41 13.24 0.18 -14.63
CA LYS A 41 11.90 -0.40 -14.66
C LYS A 41 11.82 -1.60 -15.61
N GLU A 42 12.26 -1.43 -16.87
CA GLU A 42 12.27 -2.53 -17.85
C GLU A 42 13.07 -3.73 -17.34
N ALA A 43 14.30 -3.50 -16.87
CA ALA A 43 15.17 -4.57 -16.41
C ALA A 43 14.63 -5.28 -15.16
N ILE A 44 14.00 -4.57 -14.21
CA ILE A 44 13.48 -5.20 -12.99
C ILE A 44 12.18 -5.95 -13.24
N ASP A 45 11.32 -5.44 -14.14
CA ASP A 45 10.09 -6.13 -14.54
C ASP A 45 10.40 -7.45 -15.27
N GLU A 46 11.48 -7.51 -16.07
CA GLU A 46 11.98 -8.78 -16.62
C GLU A 46 12.54 -9.70 -15.52
N ALA A 47 13.28 -9.14 -14.55
CA ALA A 47 13.95 -9.93 -13.52
C ALA A 47 12.96 -10.68 -12.61
N ILE A 48 11.79 -10.10 -12.30
CA ILE A 48 10.78 -10.77 -11.47
C ILE A 48 10.10 -11.95 -12.17
N LEU A 49 10.21 -12.07 -13.49
CA LEU A 49 9.63 -13.18 -14.27
C LEU A 49 10.61 -14.33 -14.50
N HIS A 50 11.87 -14.14 -14.14
CA HIS A 50 12.91 -15.13 -14.41
C HIS A 50 12.98 -16.18 -13.28
N PRO A 51 13.03 -17.50 -13.57
CA PRO A 51 12.92 -18.56 -12.56
C PRO A 51 13.94 -18.50 -11.41
N LYS A 52 15.11 -17.90 -11.66
CA LYS A 52 16.16 -17.74 -10.63
C LYS A 52 15.95 -16.54 -9.69
N THR A 53 15.04 -15.63 -10.02
CA THR A 53 14.88 -14.33 -9.34
C THR A 53 13.42 -14.02 -8.96
N GLU A 54 12.45 -14.75 -9.50
CA GLU A 54 11.02 -14.63 -9.14
C GLU A 54 10.72 -14.85 -7.65
N ASN A 55 11.55 -15.62 -6.94
CA ASN A 55 11.44 -15.89 -5.50
C ASN A 55 12.63 -15.32 -4.70
N ASP A 56 13.40 -14.40 -5.28
CA ASP A 56 14.54 -13.77 -4.61
C ASP A 56 14.10 -12.47 -3.92
N ALA A 57 14.13 -12.45 -2.58
CA ALA A 57 13.71 -11.30 -1.77
C ALA A 57 14.37 -9.99 -2.21
N LYS A 58 15.65 -10.05 -2.61
CA LYS A 58 16.42 -8.88 -3.07
C LYS A 58 15.92 -8.33 -4.41
N THR A 59 15.47 -9.20 -5.33
CA THR A 59 14.87 -8.78 -6.60
C THR A 59 13.60 -7.97 -6.34
N TRP A 60 12.73 -8.47 -5.45
CA TRP A 60 11.51 -7.76 -5.06
C TRP A 60 11.81 -6.45 -4.32
N MET A 61 12.82 -6.42 -3.45
CA MET A 61 13.26 -5.18 -2.80
C MET A 61 13.69 -4.13 -3.83
N TYR A 62 14.54 -4.52 -4.79
CA TYR A 62 15.00 -3.60 -5.84
C TYR A 62 13.84 -3.10 -6.70
N ARG A 63 12.87 -3.94 -7.01
CA ARG A 63 11.63 -3.49 -7.69
C ARG A 63 10.90 -2.46 -6.85
N GLY A 64 10.73 -2.75 -5.56
CA GLY A 64 10.18 -1.82 -4.58
C GLY A 64 10.83 -0.45 -4.62
N ILE A 65 12.16 -0.41 -4.51
CA ILE A 65 12.95 0.83 -4.47
C ILE A 65 12.91 1.57 -5.81
N ILE A 66 12.98 0.86 -6.94
CA ILE A 66 12.90 1.47 -8.28
C ILE A 66 11.55 2.19 -8.46
N TYR A 67 10.46 1.51 -8.15
CA TYR A 67 9.13 2.09 -8.26
C TYR A 67 8.89 3.18 -7.20
N TYR A 68 9.49 3.09 -6.01
CA TYR A 68 9.50 4.18 -5.05
C TYR A 68 10.17 5.43 -5.64
N ASN A 69 11.35 5.28 -6.25
CA ASN A 69 12.08 6.40 -6.85
C ASN A 69 11.33 7.02 -8.04
N ILE A 70 10.62 6.20 -8.83
CA ILE A 70 9.73 6.68 -9.88
C ILE A 70 8.59 7.52 -9.28
N ALA A 71 7.92 6.99 -8.25
CA ALA A 71 6.81 7.66 -7.59
C ALA A 71 7.20 8.99 -6.93
N MET A 72 8.40 9.06 -6.33
CA MET A 72 8.91 10.22 -5.61
C MET A 72 9.69 11.20 -6.48
N SER A 73 9.78 10.95 -7.80
CA SER A 73 10.49 11.83 -8.71
C SER A 73 9.79 13.18 -8.86
N GLU A 74 10.56 14.26 -8.84
CA GLU A 74 10.08 15.61 -9.18
C GLU A 74 9.88 15.79 -10.70
N ASP A 75 10.50 14.93 -11.51
CA ASP A 75 10.32 14.91 -12.96
C ASP A 75 9.00 14.20 -13.34
N GLU A 76 8.06 14.94 -13.93
CA GLU A 76 6.78 14.44 -14.40
C GLU A 76 6.92 13.35 -15.47
N GLN A 77 7.94 13.40 -16.32
CA GLN A 77 8.18 12.36 -17.33
C GLN A 77 8.58 11.04 -16.68
N VAL A 78 9.35 11.10 -15.58
CA VAL A 78 9.70 9.93 -14.79
C VAL A 78 8.48 9.37 -14.09
N LYS A 79 7.66 10.19 -13.43
CA LYS A 79 6.41 9.73 -12.80
C LYS A 79 5.46 9.08 -13.82
N ALA A 80 5.39 9.63 -15.02
CA ALA A 80 4.58 9.09 -16.12
C ALA A 80 5.03 7.70 -16.60
N LEU A 81 6.24 7.24 -16.27
CA LEU A 81 6.70 5.88 -16.59
C LEU A 81 5.83 4.80 -15.92
N ALA A 82 5.26 5.12 -14.74
CA ALA A 82 4.38 4.23 -14.00
C ALA A 82 3.49 5.03 -13.03
N PRO A 83 2.27 5.41 -13.44
CA PRO A 83 1.33 6.14 -12.57
C PRO A 83 0.92 5.36 -11.30
N ASP A 84 1.02 4.04 -11.34
CA ASP A 84 0.76 3.10 -10.24
C ASP A 84 2.03 2.71 -9.47
N ALA A 85 3.14 3.44 -9.67
CA ALA A 85 4.40 3.17 -9.01
C ALA A 85 4.35 3.10 -7.47
N PRO A 86 3.57 3.93 -6.74
CA PRO A 86 3.44 3.78 -5.30
C PRO A 86 2.90 2.40 -4.90
N GLU A 87 1.83 1.95 -5.56
CA GLU A 87 1.20 0.65 -5.31
C GLU A 87 2.15 -0.50 -5.66
N ILE A 88 2.81 -0.44 -6.82
CA ILE A 88 3.80 -1.44 -7.24
C ILE A 88 4.97 -1.51 -6.26
N SER A 89 5.42 -0.35 -5.77
CA SER A 89 6.50 -0.27 -4.78
C SER A 89 6.11 -0.97 -3.48
N TYR A 90 4.92 -0.64 -2.95
CA TYR A 90 4.36 -1.27 -1.75
C TYR A 90 4.25 -2.79 -1.89
N GLU A 91 3.64 -3.30 -2.96
CA GLU A 91 3.47 -4.73 -3.19
C GLU A 91 4.81 -5.45 -3.27
N SER A 92 5.79 -4.84 -3.95
CA SER A 92 7.12 -5.43 -4.13
C SER A 92 7.90 -5.46 -2.82
N LEU A 93 7.82 -4.41 -1.99
CA LEU A 93 8.47 -4.36 -0.68
C LEU A 93 7.84 -5.35 0.30
N LEU A 94 6.51 -5.49 0.33
CA LEU A 94 5.86 -6.52 1.13
C LEU A 94 6.26 -7.93 0.69
N LYS A 95 6.31 -8.19 -0.62
CA LYS A 95 6.77 -9.47 -1.15
C LYS A 95 8.22 -9.75 -0.76
N SER A 96 9.08 -8.74 -0.79
CA SER A 96 10.47 -8.85 -0.32
C SER A 96 10.52 -9.26 1.15
N LYS A 97 9.77 -8.58 2.02
CA LYS A 97 9.70 -8.91 3.47
C LYS A 97 9.20 -10.34 3.71
N GLN A 98 8.21 -10.79 2.93
CA GLN A 98 7.69 -12.16 3.01
C GLN A 98 8.70 -13.25 2.61
N LEU A 99 9.61 -12.94 1.68
CA LEU A 99 10.64 -13.87 1.21
C LEU A 99 11.94 -13.79 2.04
N ASP A 100 12.10 -12.76 2.87
CA ASP A 100 13.29 -12.52 3.70
C ASP A 100 13.19 -13.24 5.06
N ASP A 101 13.14 -14.56 5.04
CA ASP A 101 13.00 -15.40 6.24
C ASP A 101 14.09 -15.14 7.30
N LYS A 102 15.27 -14.69 6.85
CA LYS A 102 16.43 -14.40 7.70
C LYS A 102 16.51 -12.93 8.13
N LYS A 103 15.54 -12.10 7.75
CA LYS A 103 15.47 -10.66 8.05
C LYS A 103 16.74 -9.89 7.68
N GLN A 104 17.40 -10.27 6.59
CA GLN A 104 18.63 -9.65 6.12
C GLN A 104 18.39 -8.31 5.41
N LEU A 105 17.19 -8.12 4.89
CA LEU A 105 16.72 -6.94 4.14
C LEU A 105 15.68 -6.14 4.93
N ASP A 106 15.21 -6.66 6.07
CA ASP A 106 14.12 -6.08 6.87
C ASP A 106 14.30 -4.59 7.16
N VAL A 107 15.49 -4.16 7.59
CA VAL A 107 15.79 -2.75 7.88
C VAL A 107 15.63 -1.87 6.63
N GLU A 108 16.20 -2.28 5.50
CA GLU A 108 16.15 -1.52 4.26
C GLU A 108 14.71 -1.46 3.73
N THR A 109 14.02 -2.60 3.67
CA THR A 109 12.62 -2.68 3.23
C THR A 109 11.70 -1.84 4.12
N SER A 110 11.86 -1.89 5.44
CA SER A 110 11.04 -1.12 6.39
C SER A 110 11.23 0.39 6.23
N ILE A 111 12.42 0.89 5.91
CA ILE A 111 12.64 2.33 5.65
C ILE A 111 11.76 2.82 4.49
N TYR A 112 11.75 2.09 3.37
CA TYR A 112 10.93 2.46 2.22
C TYR A 112 9.43 2.29 2.48
N LEU A 113 9.03 1.25 3.21
CA LEU A 113 7.64 1.07 3.62
C LEU A 113 7.14 2.23 4.50
N ILE A 114 7.96 2.72 5.45
CA ILE A 114 7.62 3.90 6.27
C ILE A 114 7.45 5.16 5.40
N GLN A 115 8.32 5.35 4.40
CA GLN A 115 8.20 6.49 3.48
C GLN A 115 6.93 6.40 2.63
N LEU A 116 6.58 5.20 2.15
CA LEU A 116 5.33 4.94 1.44
C LEU A 116 4.11 5.18 2.34
N THR A 117 4.16 4.83 3.63
CA THR A 117 3.07 5.13 4.58
C THR A 117 2.70 6.60 4.51
N ASN A 118 3.69 7.52 4.57
CA ASN A 118 3.42 8.96 4.49
C ASN A 118 2.77 9.37 3.15
N LEU A 119 3.25 8.82 2.04
CA LEU A 119 2.68 9.08 0.71
C LEU A 119 1.22 8.60 0.62
N PHE A 120 0.93 7.39 1.11
CA PHE A 120 -0.43 6.86 1.12
C PHE A 120 -1.35 7.62 2.09
N TYR A 121 -0.84 8.11 3.22
CA TYR A 121 -1.59 9.02 4.09
C TYR A 121 -1.96 10.31 3.37
N GLN A 122 -1.01 10.92 2.67
CA GLN A 122 -1.26 12.14 1.90
C GLN A 122 -2.31 11.90 0.81
N ARG A 123 -2.13 10.86 -0.02
CA ARG A 123 -3.11 10.51 -1.08
C ARG A 123 -4.49 10.18 -0.50
N GLY A 124 -4.53 9.55 0.68
CA GLY A 124 -5.78 9.28 1.39
C GLY A 124 -6.47 10.57 1.84
N ALA A 125 -5.71 11.51 2.41
CA ALA A 125 -6.21 12.82 2.81
C ALA A 125 -6.68 13.66 1.61
N ASP A 126 -5.94 13.64 0.50
CA ASP A 126 -6.30 14.32 -0.75
C ASP A 126 -7.61 13.74 -1.32
N GLY A 127 -7.75 12.40 -1.34
CA GLY A 127 -9.00 11.75 -1.74
C GLY A 127 -10.17 12.18 -0.87
N PHE A 128 -9.97 12.17 0.46
CA PHE A 128 -10.99 12.58 1.42
C PHE A 128 -11.41 14.05 1.24
N GLN A 129 -10.44 14.96 1.09
CA GLN A 129 -10.70 16.38 0.89
C GLN A 129 -11.47 16.67 -0.40
N ASN A 130 -11.26 15.85 -1.43
CA ASN A 130 -11.97 15.95 -2.70
C ASN A 130 -13.27 15.12 -2.74
N SER A 131 -13.71 14.58 -1.60
CA SER A 131 -14.86 13.67 -1.49
C SER A 131 -14.76 12.39 -2.34
N ASP A 132 -13.56 12.05 -2.80
CA ASP A 132 -13.26 10.74 -3.41
C ASP A 132 -12.92 9.75 -2.30
N TYR A 133 -13.96 9.31 -1.60
CA TYR A 133 -13.83 8.43 -0.45
C TYR A 133 -13.33 7.03 -0.83
N ALA A 134 -13.56 6.58 -2.07
CA ALA A 134 -12.99 5.31 -2.55
C ALA A 134 -11.46 5.40 -2.63
N VAL A 135 -10.92 6.51 -3.15
CA VAL A 135 -9.47 6.78 -3.13
C VAL A 135 -8.97 6.94 -1.70
N ALA A 136 -9.71 7.66 -0.83
CA ALA A 136 -9.33 7.81 0.57
C ALA A 136 -9.18 6.45 1.28
N ILE A 137 -10.22 5.61 1.20
CA ILE A 137 -10.26 4.26 1.80
C ILE A 137 -9.12 3.41 1.25
N LYS A 138 -8.90 3.39 -0.07
CA LYS A 138 -7.82 2.60 -0.69
C LYS A 138 -6.46 2.96 -0.09
N ASN A 139 -6.13 4.25 -0.06
CA ASN A 139 -4.80 4.69 0.34
C ASN A 139 -4.59 4.55 1.86
N PHE A 140 -5.57 4.91 2.70
CA PHE A 140 -5.47 4.65 4.14
C PHE A 140 -5.38 3.15 4.45
N THR A 141 -6.06 2.29 3.68
CA THR A 141 -5.96 0.83 3.83
C THR A 141 -4.54 0.32 3.53
N ILE A 142 -3.87 0.88 2.53
CA ILE A 142 -2.47 0.53 2.25
C ILE A 142 -1.57 0.96 3.42
N ALA A 143 -1.71 2.19 3.92
CA ALA A 143 -0.98 2.66 5.09
C ALA A 143 -1.19 1.76 6.32
N TYR A 144 -2.45 1.35 6.58
CA TYR A 144 -2.80 0.40 7.62
C TYR A 144 -2.09 -0.96 7.44
N LYS A 145 -2.12 -1.51 6.22
CA LYS A 145 -1.49 -2.82 5.92
C LYS A 145 0.03 -2.80 6.07
N ILE A 146 0.67 -1.66 5.82
CA ILE A 146 2.11 -1.50 6.11
C ILE A 146 2.38 -1.66 7.61
N ALA A 147 1.57 -1.04 8.47
CA ALA A 147 1.69 -1.21 9.91
C ALA A 147 1.39 -2.65 10.35
N GLU A 148 0.36 -3.26 9.76
CA GLU A 148 -0.04 -4.65 10.04
C GLU A 148 1.07 -5.66 9.69
N ALA A 149 1.83 -5.40 8.61
CA ALA A 149 2.98 -6.21 8.24
C ALA A 149 4.13 -6.21 9.28
N ASP A 150 4.16 -5.21 10.16
CA ASP A 150 5.07 -5.14 11.31
C ASP A 150 4.40 -5.58 12.63
N GLY A 151 3.19 -6.16 12.58
CA GLY A 151 2.42 -6.57 13.75
C GLY A 151 1.86 -5.40 14.56
N ARG A 152 1.77 -4.20 13.95
CA ARG A 152 1.21 -3.01 14.58
C ARG A 152 -0.22 -2.77 14.10
N PHE A 153 -1.02 -2.14 14.95
CA PHE A 153 -2.34 -1.64 14.59
C PHE A 153 -2.28 -0.12 14.46
N ASP A 154 -2.34 0.40 13.23
CA ASP A 154 -2.38 1.83 13.00
C ASP A 154 -3.80 2.37 13.24
N THR A 155 -4.04 2.85 14.45
CA THR A 155 -5.34 3.39 14.87
C THR A 155 -5.76 4.60 14.04
N ILE A 156 -4.80 5.41 13.55
CA ILE A 156 -5.11 6.61 12.77
C ILE A 156 -5.56 6.23 11.36
N ALA A 157 -4.87 5.29 10.70
CA ALA A 157 -5.29 4.77 9.40
C ALA A 157 -6.65 4.08 9.53
N ALA A 158 -6.82 3.19 10.52
CA ALA A 158 -8.06 2.48 10.77
C ALA A 158 -9.24 3.44 11.02
N PHE A 159 -9.04 4.48 11.85
CA PHE A 159 -10.03 5.52 12.06
C PHE A 159 -10.39 6.25 10.76
N ASN A 160 -9.40 6.66 9.97
CA ASN A 160 -9.62 7.37 8.71
C ASN A 160 -10.31 6.49 7.65
N ILE A 161 -10.04 5.18 7.62
CA ILE A 161 -10.74 4.22 6.73
C ILE A 161 -12.24 4.22 7.04
N GLY A 162 -12.61 3.98 8.30
CA GLY A 162 -14.03 3.92 8.68
C GLY A 162 -14.72 5.28 8.62
N MET A 163 -14.04 6.35 9.01
CA MET A 163 -14.55 7.71 8.81
C MET A 163 -14.86 7.98 7.33
N SER A 164 -13.95 7.63 6.41
CA SER A 164 -14.19 7.80 4.96
C SER A 164 -15.39 6.99 4.47
N GLY A 165 -15.59 5.76 4.96
CA GLY A 165 -16.77 4.97 4.62
C GLY A 165 -18.07 5.63 5.09
N VAL A 166 -18.10 6.20 6.30
CA VAL A 166 -19.27 6.95 6.78
C VAL A 166 -19.55 8.17 5.90
N TYR A 167 -18.53 8.95 5.56
CA TYR A 167 -18.70 10.16 4.73
C TYR A 167 -19.08 9.88 3.28
N SER A 168 -18.84 8.67 2.78
CA SER A 168 -19.30 8.30 1.43
C SER A 168 -20.81 8.20 1.29
N GLU A 169 -21.55 8.10 2.40
CA GLU A 169 -23.00 7.85 2.44
C GLU A 169 -23.45 6.57 1.71
N ASP A 170 -22.50 5.76 1.22
CA ASP A 170 -22.74 4.46 0.65
C ASP A 170 -22.78 3.40 1.76
N LYS A 171 -23.93 2.75 1.89
CA LYS A 171 -24.17 1.72 2.90
C LYS A 171 -23.16 0.56 2.83
N THR A 172 -22.73 0.17 1.64
CA THR A 172 -21.78 -0.94 1.43
C THR A 172 -20.37 -0.54 1.88
N LEU A 173 -19.96 0.70 1.59
CA LEU A 173 -18.67 1.22 2.05
C LEU A 173 -18.66 1.45 3.56
N ALA A 174 -19.75 1.96 4.13
CA ALA A 174 -19.91 2.06 5.59
C ALA A 174 -19.77 0.67 6.23
N GLU A 175 -20.54 -0.32 5.78
CA GLU A 175 -20.50 -1.69 6.31
C GLU A 175 -19.11 -2.33 6.21
N SER A 176 -18.45 -2.22 5.06
CA SER A 176 -17.14 -2.85 4.83
C SER A 176 -15.99 -2.20 5.60
N THR A 177 -16.11 -0.92 5.97
CA THR A 177 -15.07 -0.18 6.72
C THR A 177 -15.34 -0.08 8.22
N MET A 178 -16.58 -0.37 8.65
CA MET A 178 -17.01 -0.40 10.05
C MET A 178 -16.11 -1.25 10.98
N PRO A 179 -15.57 -2.43 10.57
CA PRO A 179 -14.69 -3.22 11.43
C PRO A 179 -13.43 -2.49 11.88
N TYR A 180 -12.92 -1.53 11.11
CA TYR A 180 -11.75 -0.73 11.48
C TYR A 180 -12.06 0.19 12.67
N LEU A 181 -13.22 0.87 12.66
CA LEU A 181 -13.69 1.68 13.79
C LEU A 181 -13.97 0.83 15.02
N LYS A 182 -14.61 -0.33 14.83
CA LYS A 182 -14.83 -1.28 15.92
C LYS A 182 -13.51 -1.67 16.57
N LYS A 183 -12.50 -2.00 15.77
CA LYS A 183 -11.20 -2.40 16.29
C LYS A 183 -10.51 -1.25 17.03
N CYS A 184 -10.66 0.00 16.59
CA CYS A 184 -10.20 1.17 17.33
C CYS A 184 -10.85 1.27 18.72
N ILE A 185 -12.15 0.99 18.86
CA ILE A 185 -12.83 0.89 20.16
C ILE A 185 -12.25 -0.26 20.99
N ASP A 186 -12.10 -1.45 20.38
CA ASP A 186 -11.65 -2.66 21.09
C ASP A 186 -10.21 -2.51 21.64
N VAL A 187 -9.37 -1.68 21.02
CA VAL A 187 -8.01 -1.37 21.50
C VAL A 187 -7.94 -0.12 22.37
N ASN A 188 -9.08 0.42 22.80
CA ASN A 188 -9.19 1.63 23.62
C ASN A 188 -8.49 2.85 22.99
N PHE A 189 -8.68 3.07 21.69
CA PHE A 189 -8.24 4.32 21.06
C PHE A 189 -9.00 5.50 21.68
N MET A 190 -8.29 6.34 22.45
CA MET A 190 -8.87 7.38 23.29
C MET A 190 -9.26 8.64 22.50
N ASP A 191 -10.16 8.48 21.54
CA ASP A 191 -10.73 9.56 20.73
C ASP A 191 -12.26 9.38 20.67
N PRO A 192 -13.08 10.31 21.19
CA PRO A 192 -14.52 10.13 21.20
C PRO A 192 -15.12 9.99 19.79
N ARG A 193 -14.46 10.53 18.76
CA ARG A 193 -14.93 10.46 17.38
C ARG A 193 -15.04 9.02 16.89
N VAL A 194 -14.28 8.08 17.45
CA VAL A 194 -14.40 6.66 17.06
C VAL A 194 -15.79 6.11 17.38
N TYR A 195 -16.36 6.46 18.53
CA TYR A 195 -17.71 6.05 18.93
C TYR A 195 -18.76 6.75 18.06
N LEU A 196 -18.55 8.04 17.76
CA LEU A 196 -19.42 8.82 16.88
C LEU A 196 -19.51 8.19 15.48
N PHE A 197 -18.38 7.94 14.83
CA PHE A 197 -18.36 7.39 13.47
C PHE A 197 -18.77 5.92 13.43
N TYR A 198 -18.45 5.13 14.47
CA TYR A 198 -18.94 3.75 14.55
C TYR A 198 -20.47 3.70 14.64
N ALA A 199 -21.08 4.52 15.52
CA ALA A 199 -22.53 4.62 15.63
C ALA A 199 -23.20 5.13 14.34
N ARG A 200 -22.58 6.09 13.63
CA ARG A 200 -23.07 6.56 12.33
C ARG A 200 -23.03 5.45 11.27
N SER A 201 -21.99 4.63 11.27
CA SER A 201 -21.92 3.46 10.40
C SER A 201 -23.04 2.45 10.72
N GLU A 202 -23.27 2.14 12.01
CA GLU A 202 -24.37 1.29 12.47
C GLU A 202 -25.74 1.84 12.01
N LYS A 203 -25.97 3.16 12.14
CA LYS A 203 -27.16 3.85 11.66
C LYS A 203 -27.33 3.73 10.13
N GLN A 204 -26.27 3.97 9.35
CA GLN A 204 -26.29 3.89 7.88
C GLN A 204 -26.64 2.49 7.38
N ILE A 205 -26.23 1.44 8.10
CA ILE A 205 -26.61 0.06 7.76
C ILE A 205 -28.00 -0.33 8.28
N GLY A 206 -28.63 0.52 9.12
CA GLY A 206 -29.99 0.37 9.62
C GLY A 206 -30.11 -0.14 11.05
N ASP A 207 -28.99 -0.31 11.78
CA ASP A 207 -28.97 -0.79 13.16
C ASP A 207 -28.91 0.39 14.16
N THR A 208 -30.04 1.08 14.31
CA THR A 208 -30.15 2.22 15.24
C THR A 208 -30.06 1.80 16.72
N THR A 209 -30.39 0.55 17.03
CA THR A 209 -30.27 0.01 18.40
C THR A 209 -28.81 -0.14 18.79
N ALA A 210 -27.99 -0.70 17.91
CA ALA A 210 -26.55 -0.77 18.11
C ALA A 210 -25.92 0.63 18.16
N ALA A 211 -26.31 1.53 17.24
CA ALA A 211 -25.83 2.92 17.24
C ALA A 211 -26.06 3.61 18.59
N PHE A 212 -27.26 3.49 19.16
CA PHE A 212 -27.57 4.07 20.47
C PHE A 212 -26.70 3.48 21.58
N ALA A 213 -26.51 2.16 21.59
CA ALA A 213 -25.67 1.48 22.58
C ALA A 213 -24.19 1.86 22.45
N THR A 214 -23.68 2.07 21.24
CA THR A 214 -22.34 2.58 20.97
C THR A 214 -22.16 3.98 21.54
N LEU A 215 -23.11 4.89 21.30
CA LEU A 215 -23.05 6.26 21.82
C LEU A 215 -23.08 6.29 23.35
N GLU A 216 -23.90 5.46 23.99
CA GLU A 216 -23.89 5.33 25.46
C GLU A 216 -22.52 4.92 26.00
N LYS A 217 -21.88 3.91 25.39
CA LYS A 217 -20.51 3.50 25.76
C LYS A 217 -19.52 4.67 25.61
N GLY A 218 -19.60 5.40 24.51
CA GLY A 218 -18.77 6.59 24.27
C GLY A 218 -19.00 7.67 25.34
N ARG A 219 -20.26 7.96 25.69
CA ARG A 219 -20.61 8.99 26.70
C ARG A 219 -20.14 8.63 28.11
N VAL A 220 -20.05 7.35 28.47
CA VAL A 220 -19.45 6.92 29.75
C VAL A 220 -17.97 7.29 29.81
N LEU A 221 -17.24 7.13 28.72
CA LEU A 221 -15.80 7.44 28.65
C LEU A 221 -15.50 8.92 28.41
N PHE A 222 -16.38 9.61 27.66
CA PHE A 222 -16.23 11.00 27.26
C PHE A 222 -17.48 11.82 27.63
N PRO A 223 -17.79 11.99 28.93
CA PRO A 223 -19.05 12.59 29.38
C PRO A 223 -19.24 14.05 28.96
N GLN A 224 -18.13 14.77 28.71
CA GLN A 224 -18.13 16.17 28.28
C GLN A 224 -18.15 16.35 26.76
N GLU A 225 -18.09 15.26 25.99
CA GLU A 225 -18.08 15.34 24.54
C GLU A 225 -19.50 15.58 24.01
N LEU A 226 -19.77 16.84 23.65
CA LEU A 226 -21.08 17.27 23.18
C LEU A 226 -21.48 16.59 21.85
N SER A 227 -20.52 16.27 20.98
CA SER A 227 -20.82 15.64 19.69
C SER A 227 -21.52 14.29 19.84
N LEU A 228 -21.17 13.51 20.86
CA LEU A 228 -21.83 12.23 21.17
C LEU A 228 -23.26 12.42 21.70
N GLN A 229 -23.48 13.45 22.52
CA GLN A 229 -24.81 13.77 23.05
C GLN A 229 -25.75 14.24 21.93
N LEU A 230 -25.24 15.09 21.04
CA LEU A 230 -25.98 15.61 19.90
C LEU A 230 -26.37 14.50 18.94
N GLU A 231 -25.43 13.62 18.58
CA GLU A 231 -25.72 12.48 17.69
C GLU A 231 -26.80 11.57 18.29
N GLN A 232 -26.71 11.27 19.58
CA GLN A 232 -27.67 10.39 20.25
C GLN A 232 -29.10 10.95 20.23
N SER A 233 -29.26 12.28 20.34
CA SER A 233 -30.56 12.93 20.27
C SER A 233 -31.21 12.89 18.88
N GLN A 234 -30.46 12.49 17.85
CA GLN A 234 -30.89 12.43 16.44
C GLN A 234 -31.08 10.99 15.92
N LEU A 235 -30.96 9.99 16.81
CA LEU A 235 -31.31 8.59 16.53
C LEU A 235 -32.80 8.36 16.77
#